data_AF-A0A943PRV0-F1
#
_entry.id   AF-A0A943PRV0-F1
#
_cell.length_a   1.000
_cell.length_b   1.000
_cell.length_c   1.000
_cell.angle_alpha   90.00
_cell.angle_beta   90.00
_cell.angle_gamma   90.00
#
_symmetry.space_group_name_H-M   'P 1'
#
loop_
_entity.id
_entity.type
_entity.pdbx_description
1 polymer ?
#
loop_
_entity_poly.entity_id
_entity_poly.type
_entity_poly.pdbx_seq_one_letter_code
_entity_poly.pdbx_strand_id
1 'polypeptide(L)'
;MIPFLNGLNKEEPFTEEDIKSALECYDERYNTFPLKDIEKLTNIRIERNKRNGRKQGVHLERARAVQMIDYPNREWINKEGAPTKQTIVQKWRLEHPNGKKIDCEKDTGLSRHTVIKWWNN
;
A
#
# COMPACT_ATOMS: atom_id res chain seq x y z
N MET A 1 6.94 40.07 -13.31
CA MET A 1 6.48 38.83 -13.96
C MET A 1 5.80 39.12 -15.29
N ILE A 2 4.73 39.92 -15.35
CA ILE A 2 4.02 40.27 -16.61
C ILE A 2 4.94 40.85 -17.70
N PRO A 3 5.81 41.85 -17.44
CA PRO A 3 6.65 42.43 -18.50
C PRO A 3 7.64 41.41 -19.11
N PHE A 4 8.08 40.45 -18.31
CA PHE A 4 8.94 39.36 -18.78
C PHE A 4 8.17 38.38 -19.66
N LEU A 5 6.98 37.94 -19.22
CA LEU A 5 6.14 37.00 -19.97
C LEU A 5 5.65 37.60 -21.30
N ASN A 6 5.28 38.88 -21.32
CA ASN A 6 4.88 39.59 -22.55
C ASN A 6 6.06 39.85 -23.50
N GLY A 7 7.30 39.71 -22.99
CA GLY A 7 8.50 39.71 -23.81
C GLY A 7 8.67 38.41 -24.62
N LEU A 8 8.07 37.30 -24.19
CA LEU A 8 8.15 35.99 -24.85
C LEU A 8 7.12 35.86 -25.97
N ASN A 9 5.90 36.35 -25.78
CA ASN A 9 4.88 36.44 -26.81
C ASN A 9 4.21 37.81 -26.77
N LYS A 10 4.40 38.60 -27.83
CA LYS A 10 3.84 39.95 -27.96
C LYS A 10 2.45 39.98 -28.57
N GLU A 11 2.07 38.91 -29.28
CA GLU A 11 0.77 38.82 -29.97
C GLU A 11 -0.35 38.45 -29.00
N GLU A 12 -0.03 37.69 -27.95
CA GLU A 12 -0.94 37.34 -26.85
C GLU A 12 -0.33 37.76 -25.50
N PRO A 13 -0.46 39.05 -25.12
CA PRO A 13 0.11 39.55 -23.87
C PRO A 13 -0.65 39.01 -22.67
N PHE A 14 0.08 38.51 -21.66
CA PHE A 14 -0.45 38.24 -20.33
C PHE A 14 -0.99 39.52 -19.68
N THR A 15 -2.11 39.35 -19.03
CA THR A 15 -2.86 40.35 -18.27
C THR A 15 -2.82 40.01 -16.77
N GLU A 16 -3.32 40.94 -15.95
CA GLU A 16 -3.54 40.64 -14.53
C GLU A 16 -4.61 39.57 -14.31
N GLU A 17 -5.57 39.43 -15.24
CA GLU A 17 -6.62 38.41 -15.17
C GLU A 17 -6.02 37.00 -15.29
N ASP A 18 -5.03 36.81 -16.16
CA ASP A 18 -4.32 35.53 -16.31
C ASP A 18 -3.61 35.13 -15.01
N ILE A 19 -3.04 36.10 -14.29
CA ILE A 19 -2.42 35.85 -12.98
C ILE A 19 -3.47 35.46 -11.94
N LYS A 20 -4.61 36.16 -11.89
CA LYS A 20 -5.69 35.85 -10.96
C LYS A 20 -6.27 34.46 -11.24
N SER A 21 -6.52 34.13 -12.51
CA SER A 21 -7.00 32.82 -12.94
C SER A 21 -6.02 31.70 -12.57
N ALA A 22 -4.71 31.92 -12.77
CA ALA A 22 -3.68 30.97 -12.34
C ALA A 22 -3.64 30.79 -10.81
N LEU A 23 -3.86 31.86 -10.03
CA LEU A 23 -3.92 31.80 -8.57
C LEU A 23 -5.17 31.05 -8.07
N GLU A 24 -6.31 31.15 -8.76
CA GLU A 24 -7.52 30.39 -8.41
C GLU A 24 -7.29 28.88 -8.46
N CYS A 25 -6.41 28.40 -9.34
CA CYS A 25 -6.06 26.98 -9.43
C CYS A 25 -5.38 26.42 -8.16
N TYR A 26 -4.92 27.27 -7.24
CA TYR A 26 -4.38 26.86 -5.93
C TYR A 26 -5.46 26.67 -4.85
N ASP A 27 -6.73 26.95 -5.13
CA ASP A 27 -7.82 26.65 -4.20
C ASP A 27 -7.89 25.13 -3.95
N GLU A 28 -7.93 24.72 -2.68
CA GLU A 28 -7.98 23.32 -2.25
C GLU A 28 -9.15 22.54 -2.87
N ARG A 29 -10.22 23.23 -3.28
CA ARG A 29 -11.36 22.63 -3.99
C ARG A 29 -10.91 21.95 -5.29
N TYR A 30 -9.86 22.44 -5.94
CA TYR A 30 -9.33 21.86 -7.18
C TYR A 30 -8.48 20.60 -6.96
N ASN A 31 -8.10 20.27 -5.73
CA ASN A 31 -7.28 19.07 -5.44
C ASN A 31 -7.97 17.76 -5.84
N THR A 32 -9.30 17.75 -5.90
CA THR A 32 -10.10 16.56 -6.24
C THR A 32 -10.60 16.55 -7.68
N PHE A 33 -10.24 17.56 -8.48
CA PHE A 33 -10.72 17.66 -9.86
C PHE A 33 -10.19 16.50 -10.72
N PRO A 34 -11.07 15.84 -11.51
CA PRO A 34 -10.63 14.87 -12.49
C PRO A 34 -9.62 15.48 -13.47
N LEU A 35 -8.63 14.70 -13.87
CA LEU A 35 -7.60 15.14 -14.82
C LEU A 35 -8.19 15.76 -16.10
N LYS A 36 -9.29 15.21 -16.60
CA LYS A 36 -9.99 15.73 -17.79
C LYS A 36 -10.52 17.15 -17.60
N ASP A 37 -10.98 17.48 -16.40
CA ASP A 37 -11.55 18.79 -16.10
C ASP A 37 -10.44 19.83 -15.94
N ILE A 38 -9.30 19.43 -15.39
CA ILE A 38 -8.08 20.27 -15.35
C ILE A 38 -7.60 20.57 -16.77
N GLU A 39 -7.53 19.57 -17.66
CA GLU A 39 -7.17 19.77 -19.07
C GLU A 39 -8.12 20.77 -19.75
N LYS A 40 -9.43 20.69 -19.45
CA LYS A 40 -10.46 21.58 -20.02
C LYS A 40 -10.36 23.01 -19.50
N LEU A 41 -10.13 23.19 -18.20
CA LEU A 41 -10.05 24.50 -17.55
C LEU A 41 -8.76 25.24 -17.93
N THR A 42 -7.64 24.53 -17.92
CA THR A 42 -6.32 25.14 -18.17
C THR A 42 -5.96 25.19 -19.65
N ASN A 43 -6.68 24.44 -20.49
CA ASN A 43 -6.31 24.17 -21.89
C ASN A 43 -4.89 23.57 -22.04
N ILE A 44 -4.35 22.97 -20.97
CA ILE A 44 -3.05 22.30 -20.95
C ILE A 44 -3.28 20.80 -21.07
N ARG A 45 -2.65 20.18 -22.07
CA ARG A 45 -2.68 18.72 -22.23
C ARG A 45 -1.81 18.07 -21.15
N ILE A 46 -2.38 17.14 -20.39
CA ILE A 46 -1.63 16.35 -19.40
C ILE A 46 -1.49 14.91 -19.90
N GLU A 47 -0.25 14.43 -20.02
CA GLU A 47 0.01 13.05 -20.39
C GLU A 47 -0.46 12.08 -19.31
N ARG A 48 -1.26 11.08 -19.72
CA ARG A 48 -1.78 10.08 -18.79
C ARG A 48 -0.72 9.01 -18.54
N ASN A 49 -0.42 8.74 -17.27
CA ASN A 49 0.41 7.61 -16.89
C ASN A 49 -0.20 6.31 -17.40
N LYS A 50 0.49 5.66 -18.35
CA LYS A 50 0.07 4.38 -18.91
C LYS A 50 0.44 3.27 -17.94
N ARG A 51 -0.55 2.74 -17.20
CA ARG A 51 -0.40 1.42 -16.57
C ARG A 51 -0.18 0.41 -17.71
N ASN A 52 0.73 -0.56 -17.54
CA ASN A 52 1.10 -1.45 -18.65
C ASN A 52 -0.09 -2.29 -19.20
N GLY A 53 -1.23 -2.33 -18.48
CA GLY A 53 -2.48 -2.94 -18.94
C GLY A 53 -2.54 -4.46 -18.76
N ARG A 54 -1.47 -5.10 -18.25
CA ARG A 54 -1.48 -6.53 -17.93
C ARG A 54 -2.59 -6.85 -16.92
N LYS A 55 -3.31 -7.92 -17.22
CA LYS A 55 -4.27 -8.54 -16.29
C LYS A 55 -3.52 -9.04 -15.04
N GLN A 56 -4.23 -9.11 -13.91
CA GLN A 56 -3.67 -9.59 -12.63
C GLN A 56 -2.95 -10.93 -12.75
N GLY A 57 -3.48 -11.87 -13.54
CA GLY A 57 -2.86 -13.18 -13.77
C GLY A 57 -1.43 -13.09 -14.33
N VAL A 58 -1.20 -12.23 -15.33
CA VAL A 58 0.13 -12.04 -15.94
C VAL A 58 1.10 -11.38 -14.95
N HIS A 59 0.59 -10.49 -14.10
CA HIS A 59 1.40 -9.90 -13.04
C HIS A 59 1.85 -10.95 -12.01
N LEU A 60 0.94 -11.82 -11.57
CA LEU A 60 1.25 -12.89 -10.63
C LEU A 60 2.21 -13.91 -11.21
N GLU A 61 2.04 -14.27 -12.49
CA GLU A 61 2.94 -15.20 -13.18
C GLU A 61 4.38 -14.67 -13.20
N ARG A 62 4.57 -13.40 -13.60
CA ARG A 62 5.90 -12.77 -13.58
C ARG A 62 6.49 -12.69 -12.17
N ALA A 63 5.68 -12.29 -11.18
CA ALA A 63 6.13 -12.21 -9.80
C ALA A 63 6.59 -13.57 -9.27
N ARG A 64 5.84 -14.64 -9.58
CA ARG A 64 6.21 -16.02 -9.23
C ARG A 64 7.46 -16.49 -9.95
N ALA A 65 7.63 -16.14 -11.23
CA ALA A 65 8.83 -16.49 -11.99
C ALA A 65 10.09 -15.87 -11.37
N VAL A 66 10.03 -14.57 -11.03
CA VAL A 66 11.13 -13.88 -10.32
C VAL A 66 11.38 -14.51 -8.95
N GLN A 67 10.32 -14.79 -8.17
CA GLN A 67 10.45 -15.44 -6.87
C GLN A 67 11.13 -16.82 -6.97
N MET A 68 10.88 -17.59 -8.04
CA MET A 68 11.53 -18.89 -8.26
C MET A 68 13.01 -18.75 -8.66
N ILE A 69 13.40 -17.65 -9.29
CA ILE A 69 14.81 -17.34 -9.56
C ILE A 69 15.52 -16.96 -8.26
N ASP A 70 14.90 -16.10 -7.45
CA ASP A 70 15.50 -15.61 -6.20
C ASP A 70 15.53 -16.70 -5.11
N TYR A 71 14.51 -17.56 -5.06
CA TYR A 71 14.34 -18.61 -4.05
C TYR A 71 14.03 -19.98 -4.68
N PRO A 72 14.97 -20.59 -5.42
CA PRO A 72 14.73 -21.83 -6.17
C PRO A 72 14.34 -23.01 -5.27
N ASN A 73 14.83 -23.02 -4.02
CA ASN A 73 14.54 -24.06 -3.03
C ASN A 73 13.29 -23.79 -2.18
N ARG A 74 12.50 -22.75 -2.53
CA ARG A 74 11.31 -22.29 -1.81
C ARG A 74 11.56 -21.95 -0.35
N GLU A 75 12.68 -21.30 -0.06
CA GLU A 75 13.10 -20.91 1.30
C GLU A 75 12.12 -19.93 1.97
N TRP A 76 11.39 -19.14 1.17
CA TRP A 76 10.32 -18.27 1.64
C TRP A 76 9.09 -19.03 2.16
N ILE A 77 8.98 -20.33 1.87
CA ILE A 77 7.89 -21.18 2.36
C ILE A 77 8.34 -21.83 3.66
N ASN A 78 7.57 -21.62 4.72
CA ASN A 78 7.70 -22.43 5.91
C ASN A 78 7.23 -23.87 5.61
N LYS A 79 8.18 -24.80 5.46
CA LYS A 79 7.95 -26.21 5.15
C LYS A 79 7.31 -26.99 6.30
N GLU A 80 7.49 -26.53 7.53
CA GLU A 80 6.92 -27.13 8.74
C GLU A 80 5.45 -26.72 8.95
N GLY A 81 4.97 -25.77 8.14
CA GLY A 81 3.65 -25.17 8.28
C GLY A 81 3.58 -24.17 9.44
N ALA A 82 2.44 -23.48 9.55
CA ALA A 82 2.21 -22.62 10.70
C ALA A 82 2.06 -23.50 11.96
N PRO A 83 2.77 -23.20 13.07
CA PRO A 83 2.63 -23.97 14.29
C PRO A 83 1.18 -23.94 14.76
N THR A 84 0.64 -25.11 15.07
CA THR A 84 -0.74 -25.17 15.56
C THR A 84 -0.82 -24.56 16.95
N LYS A 85 -1.98 -23.98 17.29
CA LYS A 85 -2.23 -23.46 18.64
C LYS A 85 -2.02 -24.52 19.72
N GLN A 86 -2.21 -25.81 19.39
CA GLN A 86 -1.89 -26.93 20.26
C GLN A 86 -0.38 -27.02 20.55
N THR A 87 0.45 -27.02 19.50
CA THR A 87 1.92 -27.08 19.63
C THR A 87 2.45 -25.94 20.48
N ILE A 88 1.89 -24.73 20.32
CA ILE A 88 2.26 -23.56 21.13
C ILE A 88 1.94 -23.79 22.62
N VAL A 89 0.71 -24.22 22.94
CA VAL A 89 0.29 -24.46 24.34
C VAL A 89 1.10 -25.59 24.98
N GLN A 90 1.33 -26.69 24.26
CA GLN A 90 2.11 -27.82 24.79
C GLN A 90 3.57 -27.44 25.03
N LYS A 91 4.21 -26.72 24.10
CA LYS A 91 5.59 -26.24 24.27
C LYS A 91 5.70 -25.30 25.48
N TRP A 92 4.76 -24.36 25.62
CA TRP A 92 4.74 -23.45 26.77
C TRP A 92 4.61 -24.22 28.10
N ARG A 93 3.77 -25.26 28.16
CA ARG A 93 3.62 -26.10 29.37
C ARG A 93 4.89 -26.89 29.72
N LEU A 94 5.65 -27.34 28.73
CA LEU A 94 6.92 -28.03 28.96
C LEU A 94 7.98 -27.07 29.54
N GLU A 95 8.00 -25.82 29.07
CA GLU A 95 8.89 -24.77 29.57
C GLU A 95 8.44 -24.22 30.94
N HIS A 96 7.14 -24.30 31.25
CA HIS A 96 6.53 -23.81 32.49
C HIS A 96 5.75 -24.92 33.23
N PRO A 97 6.44 -25.89 33.89
CA PRO A 97 5.80 -27.04 34.52
C PRO A 97 4.75 -26.67 35.59
N ASN A 98 4.97 -25.54 36.27
CA ASN A 98 4.10 -25.02 37.32
C ASN A 98 3.18 -23.87 36.85
N GLY A 99 3.20 -23.56 35.55
CA GLY A 99 2.47 -22.44 34.97
C GLY A 99 0.96 -22.68 34.92
N LYS A 100 0.16 -21.63 35.15
CA LYS A 100 -1.31 -21.72 35.07
C LYS A 100 -1.79 -21.36 33.67
N LYS A 101 -3.02 -21.76 33.33
CA LYS A 101 -3.68 -21.43 32.06
C LYS A 101 -3.71 -19.93 31.75
N ILE A 102 -3.88 -19.11 32.79
CA ILE A 102 -3.92 -17.65 32.67
C ILE A 102 -2.54 -17.06 32.32
N ASP A 103 -1.46 -17.69 32.79
CA ASP A 103 -0.09 -17.27 32.48
C ASP A 103 0.22 -17.61 31.02
N CYS A 104 -0.16 -18.82 30.57
CA CYS A 104 -0.08 -19.21 29.17
C CYS A 104 -0.87 -18.28 28.25
N GLU A 105 -2.07 -17.85 28.63
CA GLU A 105 -2.88 -16.88 27.88
C GLU A 105 -2.16 -15.54 27.73
N LYS A 106 -1.56 -15.02 28.81
CA LYS A 106 -0.81 -13.76 28.79
C LYS A 106 0.46 -13.86 27.94
N ASP A 107 1.21 -14.95 28.07
CA ASP A 107 2.50 -15.11 27.41
C ASP A 107 2.38 -15.44 25.92
N THR A 108 1.38 -16.25 25.56
CA THR A 108 1.18 -16.69 24.16
C THR A 108 0.24 -15.79 23.37
N GLY A 109 -0.50 -14.89 24.04
CA GLY A 109 -1.55 -14.06 23.42
C GLY A 109 -2.74 -14.86 22.87
N LEU A 110 -2.82 -16.16 23.17
CA LEU A 110 -3.94 -17.01 22.75
C LEU A 110 -5.16 -16.75 23.63
N SER A 111 -6.34 -16.73 23.01
CA SER A 111 -7.59 -16.57 23.77
C SER A 111 -7.76 -17.68 24.82
N ARG A 112 -8.33 -17.33 25.97
CA ARG A 112 -8.70 -18.27 27.04
C ARG A 112 -9.28 -19.61 26.54
N HIS A 113 -10.27 -19.55 25.64
CA HIS A 113 -10.92 -20.75 25.11
C HIS A 113 -9.96 -21.64 24.33
N THR A 114 -9.03 -21.05 23.59
CA THR A 114 -7.98 -21.78 22.87
C THR A 114 -7.05 -22.50 23.84
N VAL A 115 -6.56 -21.80 24.86
CA VAL A 115 -5.65 -22.37 25.86
C VAL A 115 -6.33 -23.51 26.60
N ILE A 116 -7.58 -23.31 27.05
CA ILE A 116 -8.34 -24.36 27.73
C ILE A 116 -8.53 -25.59 26.84
N LYS A 117 -8.90 -25.40 25.56
CA LYS A 117 -9.11 -26.50 24.61
C LYS A 117 -7.87 -27.39 24.45
N TRP A 118 -6.69 -26.77 24.42
CA TRP A 118 -5.42 -27.47 24.17
C TRP A 118 -4.61 -27.77 25.43
N TRP A 119 -5.16 -27.50 26.61
CA TRP A 119 -4.40 -27.64 27.86
C TRP A 119 -4.11 -29.09 28.23
N ASN A 120 -5.07 -30.01 28.02
CA ASN A 120 -4.97 -31.42 28.43
C ASN A 120 -4.94 -32.40 27.25
N ASN A 121 -4.87 -31.88 26.02
CA ASN A 121 -4.73 -32.67 24.80
C ASN A 121 -3.28 -32.92 24.46
#